data_AF-A0A2K2VMA7-F1
#
_entry.id   AF-A0A2K2VMA7-F1
#
_cell.length_a   1.000
_cell.length_b   1.000
_cell.length_c   1.000
_cell.angle_alpha   90.00
_cell.angle_beta   90.00
_cell.angle_gamma   90.00
#
_symmetry.space_group_name_H-M   'P 1'
#
loop_
_entity.id
_entity.type
_entity.pdbx_description
1 polymer ?
#
loop_
_entity_poly.entity_id
_entity_poly.type
_entity_poly.pdbx_seq_one_letter_code
_entity_poly.pdbx_strand_id
1 'polypeptide(L)'
;MQELIEKLKGMKNATEAQYDAMIESHAHKEVIKNLKEAGLEKDDLSDEEFNALLSEQKKRANSFAKGALGASGIFLFLELLG
;
A
#
# COMPACT_ATOMS: atom_id res chain seq x y z
N MET A 1 2.58 3.41 -7.22
CA MET A 1 3.79 3.30 -6.37
C MET A 1 4.46 4.62 -5.96
N GLN A 2 4.91 5.51 -6.87
CA GLN A 2 5.52 6.79 -6.45
C GLN A 2 4.55 7.67 -5.63
N GLU A 3 3.29 7.74 -6.05
CA GLU A 3 2.22 8.44 -5.34
C GLU A 3 2.03 7.95 -3.90
N LEU A 4 2.19 6.64 -3.65
CA LEU A 4 2.15 6.09 -2.30
C LEU A 4 3.26 6.70 -1.45
N ILE A 5 4.49 6.75 -1.95
CA ILE A 5 5.63 7.29 -1.21
C ILE A 5 5.46 8.76 -0.90
N GLU A 6 4.97 9.56 -1.84
CA GLU A 6 4.71 10.98 -1.60
C GLU A 6 3.67 11.17 -0.49
N LYS A 7 2.59 10.37 -0.51
CA LYS A 7 1.58 10.38 0.55
C LYS A 7 2.17 9.98 1.90
N LEU A 8 2.93 8.88 1.95
CA LEU A 8 3.57 8.40 3.19
C LEU A 8 4.61 9.39 3.73
N LYS A 9 5.37 10.07 2.86
CA LYS A 9 6.31 11.14 3.26
C LYS A 9 5.59 12.38 3.81
N GLY A 10 4.38 12.65 3.32
CA GLY A 10 3.52 13.71 3.85
C GLY A 10 2.97 13.43 5.25
N MET A 11 2.94 12.16 5.67
CA MET A 11 2.37 11.69 6.94
C MET A 11 3.33 11.78 8.12
N LYS A 12 4.05 12.91 8.28
CA LYS A 12 5.18 13.07 9.21
C LYS A 12 4.92 12.73 10.70
N ASN A 13 3.66 12.73 11.13
CA ASN A 13 3.23 12.43 12.51
C ASN A 13 2.22 11.27 12.57
N ALA A 14 2.13 10.46 11.52
CA ALA A 14 1.21 9.34 11.51
C ALA A 14 1.74 8.17 12.33
N THR A 15 0.83 7.47 12.99
CA THR A 15 1.10 6.20 13.67
C THR A 15 1.33 5.09 12.64
N GLU A 16 1.98 4.00 13.06
CA GLU A 16 2.14 2.81 12.21
C GLU A 16 0.79 2.31 11.64
N ALA A 17 -0.25 2.30 12.47
CA ALA A 17 -1.61 1.94 12.04
C ALA A 17 -2.16 2.86 10.92
N GLN A 18 -1.81 4.15 10.94
CA GLN A 18 -2.19 5.08 9.88
C GLN A 18 -1.38 4.84 8.60
N TYR A 19 -0.09 4.49 8.72
CA TYR A 19 0.72 4.07 7.57
C TYR A 19 0.16 2.80 6.92
N ASP A 20 -0.18 1.79 7.73
CA ASP A 20 -0.78 0.54 7.26
C ASP A 20 -2.11 0.77 6.57
N ALA A 21 -2.99 1.60 7.14
CA ALA A 21 -4.27 1.97 6.53
C ALA A 21 -4.08 2.67 5.17
N MET A 22 -3.05 3.51 5.04
CA MET A 22 -2.73 4.18 3.78
C MET A 22 -2.21 3.19 2.73
N ILE A 23 -1.35 2.25 3.13
CA ILE A 23 -0.84 1.18 2.26
C ILE A 23 -1.99 0.29 1.79
N GLU A 24 -2.89 -0.09 2.67
CA GLU A 24 -4.08 -0.89 2.36
C GLU A 24 -5.02 -0.17 1.39
N SER A 25 -5.32 1.10 1.65
CA SER A 25 -6.14 1.93 0.78
C SER A 25 -5.53 2.08 -0.62
N HIS A 26 -4.20 2.23 -0.71
CA HIS A 26 -3.50 2.28 -2.00
C HIS A 26 -3.55 0.93 -2.72
N ALA A 27 -3.26 -0.17 -2.02
CA ALA A 27 -3.27 -1.51 -2.62
C ALA A 27 -4.65 -1.87 -3.18
N HIS A 28 -5.71 -1.57 -2.44
CA HIS A 28 -7.08 -1.79 -2.90
C HIS A 28 -7.42 -1.00 -4.17
N LYS A 29 -7.03 0.28 -4.23
CA LYS A 29 -7.24 1.12 -5.42
C LYS A 29 -6.46 0.60 -6.62
N GLU A 30 -5.22 0.18 -6.42
CA GLU A 30 -4.38 -0.38 -7.50
C GLU A 30 -4.95 -1.71 -8.01
N VAL A 31 -5.43 -2.60 -7.14
CA VAL A 31 -6.07 -3.85 -7.59
C VAL A 31 -7.30 -3.54 -8.44
N ILE A 32 -8.21 -2.67 -7.98
CA ILE A 32 -9.39 -2.30 -8.77
C ILE A 32 -9.00 -1.66 -10.11
N LYS A 33 -7.98 -0.81 -10.11
CA LYS A 33 -7.48 -0.18 -11.33
C LYS A 33 -6.93 -1.23 -12.30
N ASN A 34 -6.09 -2.16 -11.82
CA ASN A 34 -5.51 -3.22 -12.63
C ASN A 34 -6.58 -4.15 -13.20
N LEU A 35 -7.62 -4.47 -12.42
CA LEU A 35 -8.77 -5.25 -12.89
C LEU A 35 -9.47 -4.51 -14.04
N LYS A 36 -9.79 -3.22 -13.86
CA LYS A 36 -10.40 -2.41 -14.92
C LYS A 36 -9.55 -2.31 -16.17
N GLU A 37 -8.24 -2.15 -16.03
CA GLU A 37 -7.29 -2.11 -17.15
C GLU A 37 -7.21 -3.46 -17.87
N ALA A 38 -7.43 -4.56 -17.17
CA ALA A 38 -7.55 -5.90 -17.73
C ALA A 38 -8.95 -6.20 -18.32
N GLY A 39 -9.91 -5.27 -18.23
CA GLY A 39 -11.29 -5.47 -18.66
C GLY A 39 -12.10 -6.37 -17.73
N LEU A 40 -11.69 -6.51 -16.47
CA LEU A 40 -12.37 -7.26 -15.42
C LEU A 40 -13.01 -6.31 -14.42
N GLU A 41 -14.20 -6.66 -13.93
CA GLU A 41 -14.81 -6.04 -12.77
C GLU A 41 -14.53 -6.84 -11.50
N LYS A 42 -14.67 -6.20 -10.33
CA LYS A 42 -14.49 -6.90 -9.04
C LYS A 42 -15.47 -8.08 -8.91
N ASP A 43 -16.68 -7.92 -9.44
CA ASP A 43 -17.74 -8.91 -9.37
C ASP A 43 -17.48 -10.13 -10.28
N ASP A 44 -16.51 -10.03 -11.19
CA ASP A 44 -16.03 -11.15 -12.01
C ASP A 44 -15.07 -12.07 -11.24
N LEU A 45 -14.59 -11.66 -10.06
CA LEU A 45 -13.73 -12.47 -9.20
C LEU A 45 -14.48 -12.95 -7.97
N SER A 46 -14.14 -14.16 -7.52
CA SER A 46 -14.50 -14.58 -6.17
C SER A 46 -13.81 -13.70 -5.12
N ASP A 47 -14.39 -13.64 -3.93
CA ASP A 47 -13.78 -12.95 -2.79
C ASP A 47 -12.37 -13.49 -2.50
N GLU A 48 -12.14 -14.80 -2.67
CA GLU A 48 -10.83 -15.41 -2.48
C GLU A 48 -9.79 -14.90 -3.50
N GLU A 49 -10.16 -14.83 -4.78
CA GLU A 49 -9.28 -14.33 -5.83
C GLU A 49 -8.98 -12.85 -5.64
N PHE A 50 -10.00 -12.04 -5.34
CA PHE A 50 -9.80 -10.62 -5.04
C PHE A 50 -8.90 -10.42 -3.81
N ASN A 51 -9.12 -11.19 -2.75
CA ASN A 51 -8.30 -11.13 -1.54
C ASN A 51 -6.87 -11.59 -1.78
N ALA A 52 -6.64 -12.56 -2.67
CA ALA A 52 -5.31 -12.99 -3.07
C ALA A 52 -4.56 -11.85 -3.79
N LEU A 53 -5.21 -11.21 -4.78
CA LEU A 53 -4.65 -10.06 -5.49
C LEU A 53 -4.36 -8.89 -4.54
N LEU A 54 -5.30 -8.60 -3.64
CA LEU A 54 -5.14 -7.56 -2.63
C LEU A 54 -3.99 -7.86 -1.68
N SER A 55 -3.85 -9.10 -1.21
CA SER A 55 -2.77 -9.53 -0.32
C SER A 55 -1.41 -9.41 -0.98
N GLU A 56 -1.28 -9.80 -2.26
CA GLU A 56 -0.04 -9.62 -3.02
C GLU A 56 0.28 -8.13 -3.18
N GLN A 57 -0.70 -7.33 -3.57
CA GLN A 57 -0.50 -5.90 -3.77
C GLN A 57 -0.15 -5.18 -2.46
N LYS A 58 -0.77 -5.56 -1.32
CA LYS A 58 -0.42 -5.06 0.02
C LYS A 58 1.03 -5.40 0.36
N LYS A 59 1.47 -6.65 0.15
CA LYS A 59 2.88 -7.05 0.39
C LYS A 59 3.85 -6.24 -0.47
N ARG A 60 3.53 -6.06 -1.76
CA ARG A 60 4.35 -5.28 -2.69
C ARG A 60 4.43 -3.81 -2.28
N ALA A 61 3.29 -3.20 -1.94
CA ALA A 61 3.18 -1.83 -1.48
C ALA A 61 3.95 -1.60 -0.17
N ASN A 62 3.84 -2.53 0.78
CA ASN A 62 4.55 -2.48 2.05
C ASN A 62 6.07 -2.58 1.86
N SER A 63 6.55 -3.60 1.13
CA SER A 63 7.98 -3.75 0.85
C SER A 63 8.58 -2.52 0.16
N PHE A 64 7.85 -1.96 -0.81
CA PHE A 64 8.28 -0.75 -1.50
C PHE A 64 8.29 0.47 -0.57
N ALA A 65 7.24 0.64 0.25
CA ALA A 65 7.13 1.71 1.22
C ALA A 65 8.29 1.67 2.23
N LYS A 66 8.56 0.50 2.83
CA LYS A 66 9.67 0.30 3.76
C LYS A 66 11.02 0.61 3.10
N GLY A 67 11.27 0.09 1.90
CA GLY A 67 12.50 0.36 1.17
C GLY A 67 12.70 1.85 0.86
N ALA A 68 11.66 2.51 0.33
CA ALA A 68 11.74 3.92 -0.05
C ALA A 68 11.82 4.86 1.15
N LEU A 69 11.07 4.58 2.23
CA LEU A 69 11.12 5.37 3.46
C LEU A 69 12.42 5.12 4.23
N GLY A 70 12.93 3.89 4.24
CA GLY A 70 14.22 3.53 4.83
C GLY A 70 15.37 4.23 4.13
N ALA A 71 15.37 4.27 2.80
CA ALA A 71 16.34 5.05 2.02
C ALA A 71 16.28 6.57 2.32
N SER A 72 15.12 7.06 2.77
CA SER A 72 14.95 8.47 3.18
C SER A 72 15.18 8.74 4.68
N GLY A 73 15.51 7.71 5.47
CA GLY A 73 15.69 7.80 6.93
C GLY A 73 14.39 7.93 7.74
N ILE A 74 13.25 8.15 7.10
CA ILE A 74 11.93 8.31 7.75
C ILE A 74 11.48 7.02 8.44
N PHE A 75 11.76 5.86 7.84
CA PHE A 75 11.29 4.59 8.40
C PHE A 75 11.97 4.24 9.74
N LEU A 76 13.27 4.50 9.85
CA LEU A 76 14.03 4.32 11.11
C LEU A 76 13.48 5.20 12.24
N PHE A 77 12.97 6.38 11.90
CA PHE A 77 12.36 7.29 12.87
C PHE A 77 11.01 6.78 13.41
N LEU A 78 10.23 6.10 12.56
CA LEU A 78 8.96 5.49 12.98
C LEU A 78 9.18 4.29 13.92
N GLU A 79 10.20 3.46 13.66
CA GLU A 79 10.56 2.35 14.55
C GLU A 79 11.05 2.82 15.93
N LEU A 80 11.61 4.03 16.04
CA LEU A 80 12.07 4.63 17.30
C LEU A 80 10.96 5.30 18.12
N LEU A 81 9.82 5.60 17.49
CA LEU A 81 8.65 6.22 18.14
C LEU A 81 7.59 5.20 18.59
N GLY A 82 7.80 3.91 18.27
CA GLY A 82 6.98 2.78 18.70
C GLY A 82 7.41 2.23 20.05
#